data_AF-A0A963EKW5-F1
#
_entry.id   AF-A0A963EKW5-F1
#
_cell.length_a   1.000
_cell.length_b   1.000
_cell.length_c   1.000
_cell.angle_alpha   90.00
_cell.angle_beta   90.00
_cell.angle_gamma   90.00
#
_symmetry.space_group_name_H-M   'P 1'
#
loop_
_entity.id
_entity.type
_entity.pdbx_description
1 polymer ?
#
loop_
_entity_poly.entity_id
_entity_poly.type
_entity_poly.pdbx_seq_one_letter_code
_entity_poly.pdbx_strand_id
1 'polypeptide(L)'
;TGAVSGQGGNKTYFERIEEKKHLNAYVTLMHDEALQRAKDSDERRKKNKALPLDGLPIAVKDNFCTAGVLTTAGSKILGNFVPTYESFVTQKLLDAGAVFLGKTNMDEFGMGSSTEKSMHGPTINPNVRSDGTQVVPGGSSGGSAAAVAADLAVAAIGTDTGGSLRQPAAFCGVVGFKPSYGHCSRWGVIAYGSSLDQPGTITKSVADAAILLDVMI
;
A
#
# COMPACT_ATOMS: atom_id res chain seq x y z
N THR A 1 7.54 9.94 -11.55
CA THR A 1 8.58 9.06 -12.11
C THR A 1 9.96 9.37 -11.56
N GLY A 2 10.47 10.60 -11.65
CA GLY A 2 11.79 10.98 -11.11
C GLY A 2 12.01 10.61 -9.63
N ALA A 3 10.97 10.68 -8.79
CA ALA A 3 11.01 10.24 -7.39
C ALA A 3 11.12 8.71 -7.19
N VAL A 4 10.99 7.91 -8.24
CA VAL A 4 11.26 6.45 -8.22
C VAL A 4 12.58 6.18 -8.93
N SER A 5 12.84 6.85 -10.06
CA SER A 5 14.02 6.63 -10.91
C SER A 5 15.27 7.43 -10.54
N GLY A 6 15.22 8.30 -9.52
CA GLY A 6 16.36 9.11 -9.07
C GLY A 6 16.66 10.35 -9.91
N GLN A 7 15.75 10.76 -10.80
CA GLN A 7 15.94 11.94 -11.63
C GLN A 7 15.61 13.23 -10.86
N GLY A 8 16.53 14.20 -10.85
CA GLY A 8 16.30 15.55 -10.33
C GLY A 8 16.83 15.84 -8.92
N GLY A 9 17.77 15.05 -8.39
CA GLY A 9 18.54 15.37 -7.18
C GLY A 9 17.80 15.22 -5.84
N ASN A 10 16.52 14.85 -5.84
CA ASN A 10 15.76 14.51 -4.65
C ASN A 10 15.87 13.00 -4.33
N LYS A 11 15.83 12.64 -3.04
CA LYS A 11 15.80 11.24 -2.61
C LYS A 11 14.59 10.51 -3.20
N THR A 12 14.84 9.33 -3.75
CA THR A 12 13.83 8.39 -4.25
C THR A 12 12.99 7.80 -3.13
N TYR A 13 11.86 7.21 -3.47
CA TYR A 13 11.04 6.46 -2.51
C TYR A 13 11.80 5.27 -1.92
N PHE A 14 12.61 4.54 -2.70
CA PHE A 14 13.38 3.41 -2.18
C PHE A 14 14.48 3.85 -1.20
N GLU A 15 15.16 4.98 -1.45
CA GLU A 15 16.11 5.56 -0.49
C GLU A 15 15.41 5.95 0.83
N ARG A 16 14.22 6.57 0.76
CA ARG A 16 13.44 6.90 1.95
C ARG A 16 12.98 5.65 2.72
N ILE A 17 12.57 4.61 1.99
CA ILE A 17 12.16 3.32 2.57
C ILE A 17 13.33 2.71 3.34
N GLU A 18 14.54 2.71 2.77
CA GLU A 18 15.73 2.19 3.46
C GLU A 18 16.09 3.03 4.69
N GLU A 19 16.07 4.36 4.60
CA GLU A 19 16.34 5.26 5.72
C GLU A 19 15.34 5.08 6.88
N LYS A 20 14.08 4.82 6.55
CA LYS A 20 13.00 4.60 7.52
C LYS A 20 12.65 3.13 7.72
N LYS A 21 13.57 2.20 7.43
CA LYS A 21 13.34 0.76 7.60
C LYS A 21 12.92 0.36 9.01
N HIS A 22 13.34 1.14 10.01
CA HIS A 22 12.96 0.95 11.41
C HIS A 22 11.44 1.02 11.65
N LEU A 23 10.67 1.65 10.75
CA LEU A 23 9.20 1.66 10.80
C LEU A 23 8.58 0.32 10.42
N ASN A 24 9.31 -0.55 9.72
CA ASN A 24 8.87 -1.87 9.28
C ASN A 24 7.53 -1.86 8.50
N ALA A 25 7.35 -0.84 7.65
CA ALA A 25 6.11 -0.63 6.89
C ALA A 25 5.99 -1.54 5.65
N TYR A 26 7.11 -2.03 5.10
CA TYR A 26 7.16 -2.89 3.91
C TYR A 26 7.74 -4.27 4.24
N VAL A 27 7.17 -5.31 3.62
CA VAL A 27 7.60 -6.72 3.80
C VAL A 27 8.21 -7.31 2.52
N THR A 28 7.83 -6.78 1.36
CA THR A 28 8.38 -7.15 0.04
C THR A 28 8.53 -5.88 -0.78
N LEU A 29 9.71 -5.61 -1.33
CA LEU A 29 9.94 -4.47 -2.23
C LEU A 29 9.93 -4.93 -3.68
N MET A 30 9.37 -4.10 -4.58
CA MET A 30 9.28 -4.36 -6.03
C MET A 30 10.22 -3.43 -6.80
N HIS A 31 11.50 -3.41 -6.43
CA HIS A 31 12.45 -2.39 -6.89
C HIS A 31 12.58 -2.36 -8.42
N ASP A 32 12.84 -3.52 -9.03
CA ASP A 32 13.14 -3.60 -10.45
C ASP A 32 11.90 -3.37 -11.31
N GLU A 33 10.76 -3.93 -10.90
CA GLU A 33 9.47 -3.71 -11.55
C GLU A 33 9.05 -2.24 -11.44
N ALA A 34 9.28 -1.60 -10.29
CA ALA A 34 8.96 -0.20 -10.08
C ALA A 34 9.81 0.72 -10.98
N LEU A 35 11.12 0.44 -11.09
CA LEU A 35 12.01 1.18 -11.97
C LEU A 35 11.62 1.01 -13.44
N GLN A 36 11.26 -0.19 -13.87
CA GLN A 36 10.82 -0.42 -15.23
C GLN A 36 9.52 0.33 -15.53
N ARG A 37 8.51 0.24 -14.65
CA ARG A 37 7.25 0.97 -14.83
C ARG A 37 7.43 2.49 -14.80
N ALA A 38 8.35 3.00 -13.99
CA ALA A 38 8.69 4.41 -13.98
C ALA A 38 9.29 4.87 -15.32
N LYS A 39 10.16 4.06 -15.95
CA LYS A 39 10.68 4.33 -17.30
C LYS A 39 9.56 4.32 -18.35
N ASP A 40 8.70 3.31 -18.33
CA ASP A 40 7.58 3.22 -19.27
C ASP A 40 6.64 4.43 -19.15
N SER A 41 6.44 4.93 -17.93
CA SER A 41 5.68 6.15 -17.66
C SER A 41 6.35 7.39 -18.25
N ASP A 42 7.66 7.54 -18.10
CA ASP A 42 8.43 8.64 -18.71
C ASP A 42 8.33 8.61 -20.23
N GLU A 43 8.38 7.43 -20.85
CA GLU A 43 8.19 7.27 -22.29
C GLU A 43 6.78 7.65 -22.75
N ARG A 44 5.74 7.23 -22.02
CA ARG A 44 4.35 7.62 -22.31
C ARG A 44 4.17 9.13 -22.23
N ARG A 45 4.72 9.77 -21.19
CA ARG A 45 4.66 11.22 -21.01
C ARG A 45 5.36 11.98 -22.13
N LYS A 46 6.56 11.56 -22.55
CA LYS A 46 7.27 12.14 -23.71
C LYS A 46 6.47 12.08 -25.00
N LYS A 47 5.63 11.04 -25.16
CA LYS A 47 4.76 10.83 -26.32
C LYS A 47 3.37 11.45 -26.17
N ASN A 48 3.09 12.22 -25.11
CA ASN A 48 1.76 12.76 -24.77
C ASN A 48 0.67 11.67 -24.65
N LYS A 49 1.02 10.50 -24.12
CA LYS A 49 0.13 9.35 -23.90
C LYS A 49 0.04 8.95 -22.43
N ALA A 50 0.04 9.93 -21.53
CA ALA A 50 0.01 9.68 -20.09
C ALA A 50 -1.31 8.99 -19.68
N LEU A 51 -1.20 8.02 -18.79
CA LEU A 51 -2.33 7.33 -18.16
C LEU A 51 -2.83 8.08 -16.90
N PRO A 52 -4.02 7.75 -16.36
CA PRO A 52 -4.61 8.50 -15.24
C PRO A 52 -3.72 8.59 -13.99
N LEU A 53 -3.01 7.51 -13.65
CA LEU A 53 -2.11 7.44 -12.49
C LEU A 53 -0.64 7.25 -12.91
N ASP A 54 -0.27 7.72 -14.11
CA ASP A 54 0.98 7.34 -14.73
C ASP A 54 2.19 7.70 -13.87
N GLY A 55 2.96 6.70 -13.46
CA GLY A 55 4.17 6.87 -12.66
C GLY A 55 3.92 7.22 -11.20
N LEU A 56 2.68 7.07 -10.70
CA LEU A 56 2.31 7.33 -9.31
C LEU A 56 2.80 6.20 -8.39
N PRO A 57 3.64 6.50 -7.38
CA PRO A 57 4.17 5.48 -6.47
C PRO A 57 3.14 5.09 -5.39
N ILE A 58 2.71 3.82 -5.42
CA ILE A 58 1.67 3.27 -4.55
C ILE A 58 2.23 2.11 -3.72
N ALA A 59 1.86 2.07 -2.44
CA ALA A 59 2.10 0.93 -1.57
C ALA A 59 0.88 -0.02 -1.54
N VAL A 60 1.10 -1.34 -1.53
CA VAL A 60 0.01 -2.32 -1.64
C VAL A 60 -0.02 -3.19 -0.39
N LYS A 61 -1.13 -3.26 0.34
CA LYS A 61 -1.24 -4.18 1.49
C LYS A 61 -0.97 -5.63 1.09
N ASP A 62 -0.31 -6.38 1.96
CA ASP A 62 0.18 -7.72 1.62
C ASP A 62 -0.89 -8.82 1.46
N ASN A 63 -2.18 -8.50 1.63
CA ASN A 63 -3.28 -9.41 1.34
C ASN A 63 -3.92 -9.21 -0.04
N PHE A 64 -3.38 -8.31 -0.87
CA PHE A 64 -3.68 -8.27 -2.30
C PHE A 64 -2.72 -9.23 -3.01
N CYS A 65 -3.26 -10.20 -3.73
CA CYS A 65 -2.46 -11.05 -4.60
C CYS A 65 -1.91 -10.20 -5.75
N THR A 66 -0.61 -10.33 -5.98
CA THR A 66 0.10 -9.63 -7.06
C THR A 66 0.90 -10.64 -7.86
N ALA A 67 0.71 -10.66 -9.18
CA ALA A 67 1.23 -11.73 -10.01
C ALA A 67 2.76 -11.74 -9.97
N GLY A 68 3.36 -12.88 -9.59
CA GLY A 68 4.81 -13.02 -9.50
C GLY A 68 5.45 -12.37 -8.26
N VAL A 69 4.67 -11.77 -7.35
CA VAL A 69 5.19 -11.11 -6.14
C VAL A 69 4.71 -11.84 -4.88
N LEU A 70 5.66 -12.16 -4.00
CA LEU A 70 5.40 -12.78 -2.70
C LEU A 70 4.26 -12.05 -1.94
N THR A 71 3.24 -12.81 -1.55
CA THR A 71 2.03 -12.33 -0.87
C THR A 71 1.80 -13.23 0.34
N THR A 72 2.05 -12.75 1.55
CA THR A 72 2.03 -13.60 2.75
C THR A 72 0.84 -13.34 3.67
N ALA A 73 0.07 -12.27 3.42
CA ALA A 73 -0.96 -11.78 4.33
C ALA A 73 -0.46 -11.64 5.79
N GLY A 74 0.83 -11.30 5.98
CA GLY A 74 1.46 -11.24 7.30
C GLY A 74 1.59 -12.58 8.03
N SER A 75 1.38 -13.73 7.37
CA SER A 75 1.40 -15.07 7.95
C SER A 75 2.54 -15.95 7.46
N LYS A 76 3.10 -16.78 8.36
CA LYS A 76 4.05 -17.84 8.00
C LYS A 76 3.44 -18.91 7.11
N ILE A 77 2.12 -19.12 7.17
CA ILE A 77 1.40 -20.11 6.35
C ILE A 77 1.58 -19.83 4.86
N LEU A 78 1.61 -18.55 4.48
CA LEU A 78 1.80 -18.08 3.10
C LEU A 78 3.21 -17.51 2.88
N GLY A 79 4.18 -17.84 3.73
CA GLY A 79 5.52 -17.23 3.72
C GLY A 79 6.34 -17.47 2.44
N ASN A 80 5.91 -18.39 1.58
CA ASN A 80 6.49 -18.66 0.26
C ASN A 80 5.46 -18.61 -0.88
N PHE A 81 4.28 -18.02 -0.64
CA PHE A 81 3.21 -17.97 -1.63
C PHE A 81 3.44 -16.84 -2.64
N VAL A 82 3.69 -17.23 -3.89
CA VAL A 82 3.81 -16.32 -5.03
C VAL A 82 2.60 -16.55 -5.96
N PRO A 83 1.60 -15.64 -5.97
CA PRO A 83 0.42 -15.78 -6.80
C PRO A 83 0.77 -15.79 -8.30
N THR A 84 0.09 -16.63 -9.07
CA THR A 84 0.15 -16.64 -10.55
C THR A 84 -0.89 -15.73 -11.19
N TYR A 85 -1.61 -14.95 -10.38
CA TYR A 85 -2.68 -14.06 -10.79
C TYR A 85 -2.58 -12.72 -10.05
N GLU A 86 -3.06 -11.67 -10.70
CA GLU A 86 -3.14 -10.32 -10.15
C GLU A 86 -4.51 -10.11 -9.50
N SER A 87 -4.65 -9.34 -8.42
CA SER A 87 -5.99 -8.97 -7.92
C SER A 87 -6.68 -7.98 -8.86
N PHE A 88 -8.00 -7.89 -8.83
CA PHE A 88 -8.73 -6.97 -9.72
C PHE A 88 -8.31 -5.51 -9.49
N VAL A 89 -8.24 -5.12 -8.21
CA VAL A 89 -7.89 -3.76 -7.80
C VAL A 89 -6.48 -3.40 -8.24
N THR A 90 -5.51 -4.28 -8.00
CA THR A 90 -4.14 -4.02 -8.39
C THR A 90 -3.98 -4.00 -9.91
N GLN A 91 -4.65 -4.88 -10.65
CA GLN A 91 -4.67 -4.84 -12.12
C GLN A 91 -5.16 -3.49 -12.65
N LYS A 92 -6.28 -2.97 -12.12
CA LYS A 92 -6.82 -1.66 -12.50
C LYS A 92 -5.83 -0.52 -12.28
N LEU A 93 -5.14 -0.52 -11.14
CA LEU A 93 -4.12 0.48 -10.84
C LEU A 93 -2.92 0.38 -11.79
N LEU A 94 -2.47 -0.85 -12.08
CA LEU A 94 -1.38 -1.09 -13.03
C LEU A 94 -1.75 -0.64 -14.45
N ASP A 95 -2.98 -0.91 -14.89
CA ASP A 95 -3.52 -0.48 -16.19
C ASP A 95 -3.64 1.04 -16.29
N ALA A 96 -3.91 1.72 -15.17
CA ALA A 96 -3.89 3.18 -15.06
C ALA A 96 -2.47 3.78 -14.96
N GLY A 97 -1.42 2.95 -15.01
CA GLY A 97 -0.03 3.38 -15.03
C GLY A 97 0.61 3.58 -13.66
N ALA A 98 -0.02 3.10 -12.58
CA ALA A 98 0.56 3.17 -11.25
C ALA A 98 1.86 2.33 -11.15
N VAL A 99 2.72 2.73 -10.21
CA VAL A 99 3.99 2.09 -9.92
C VAL A 99 3.94 1.56 -8.49
N PHE A 100 3.95 0.24 -8.31
CA PHE A 100 3.96 -0.36 -6.98
C PHE A 100 5.37 -0.36 -6.40
N LEU A 101 5.52 0.19 -5.21
CA LEU A 101 6.80 0.20 -4.49
C LEU A 101 7.07 -1.13 -3.76
N GLY A 102 6.00 -1.80 -3.34
CA GLY A 102 6.09 -3.05 -2.59
C GLY A 102 4.82 -3.42 -1.84
N LYS A 103 4.90 -4.55 -1.14
CA LYS A 103 3.88 -5.05 -0.23
C LYS A 103 4.08 -4.48 1.17
N THR A 104 3.05 -3.88 1.75
CA THR A 104 3.11 -3.30 3.09
C THR A 104 2.70 -4.30 4.16
N ASN A 105 3.34 -4.19 5.32
CA ASN A 105 3.08 -5.00 6.49
C ASN A 105 1.63 -4.87 6.99
N MET A 106 1.15 -5.90 7.68
CA MET A 106 -0.22 -6.00 8.19
C MET A 106 -0.33 -7.02 9.32
N ASP A 107 -1.41 -6.94 10.11
CA ASP A 107 -1.77 -8.05 11.00
C ASP A 107 -2.04 -9.32 10.19
N GLU A 108 -1.64 -10.47 10.75
CA GLU A 108 -1.79 -11.78 10.14
C GLU A 108 -3.24 -12.04 9.69
N PHE A 109 -3.43 -12.37 8.42
CA PHE A 109 -4.75 -12.56 7.76
C PHE A 109 -5.73 -11.40 7.94
N GLY A 110 -5.25 -10.20 8.23
CA GLY A 110 -6.08 -9.03 8.47
C GLY A 110 -6.70 -8.98 9.88
N MET A 111 -6.32 -9.90 10.77
CA MET A 111 -6.90 -10.08 12.11
C MET A 111 -6.10 -9.32 13.18
N GLY A 112 -6.43 -8.04 13.34
CA GLY A 112 -5.83 -7.22 14.38
C GLY A 112 -6.07 -5.74 14.14
N SER A 113 -5.66 -4.93 15.11
CA SER A 113 -5.86 -3.49 15.13
C SER A 113 -4.61 -2.73 15.57
N SER A 114 -3.43 -3.36 15.44
CA SER A 114 -2.14 -2.78 15.83
C SER A 114 -0.95 -3.12 14.93
N THR A 115 -1.07 -4.13 14.05
CA THR A 115 0.03 -4.64 13.20
C THR A 115 1.18 -5.28 13.99
N GLU A 116 1.00 -5.57 15.28
CA GLU A 116 2.04 -6.16 16.14
C GLU A 116 2.20 -7.67 15.91
N LYS A 117 1.15 -8.34 15.44
CA LYS A 117 1.13 -9.80 15.27
C LYS A 117 1.60 -10.28 13.91
N SER A 118 2.16 -9.39 13.08
CA SER A 118 2.75 -9.78 11.81
C SER A 118 3.91 -10.76 12.01
N MET A 119 4.02 -11.77 11.16
CA MET A 119 5.19 -12.64 11.13
C MET A 119 6.50 -11.88 10.85
N HIS A 120 6.40 -10.70 10.24
CA HIS A 120 7.52 -9.83 9.85
C HIS A 120 7.90 -8.85 10.97
N GLY A 121 7.27 -8.97 12.15
CA GLY A 121 7.44 -8.06 13.27
C GLY A 121 6.53 -6.82 13.19
N PRO A 122 6.46 -6.04 14.28
CA PRO A 122 5.54 -4.90 14.39
C PRO A 122 5.91 -3.78 13.41
N THR A 123 4.90 -3.11 12.85
CA THR A 123 5.06 -1.78 12.24
C THR A 123 5.02 -0.72 13.33
N ILE A 124 5.81 0.34 13.20
CA ILE A 124 5.85 1.47 14.14
C ILE A 124 5.15 2.68 13.50
N ASN A 125 4.36 3.41 14.29
CA ASN A 125 3.75 4.65 13.83
C ASN A 125 4.84 5.71 13.57
N PRO A 126 4.83 6.41 12.42
CA PRO A 126 5.76 7.50 12.17
C PRO A 126 5.59 8.69 13.13
N ASN A 127 4.38 8.86 13.68
CA ASN A 127 4.10 9.86 14.70
C ASN A 127 4.46 9.32 16.09
N VAL A 128 5.09 10.18 16.89
CA VAL A 128 5.47 9.90 18.28
C VAL A 128 4.61 10.76 19.20
N ARG A 129 4.27 10.25 20.38
CA ARG A 129 3.59 11.05 21.40
C ARG A 129 4.48 12.21 21.86
N SER A 130 3.87 13.24 22.42
CA SER A 130 4.59 14.41 22.97
C SER A 130 5.59 14.06 24.07
N ASP A 131 5.42 12.92 24.73
CA ASP A 131 6.33 12.38 25.76
C ASP A 131 7.45 11.46 25.21
N GLY A 132 7.54 11.31 23.88
CA GLY A 132 8.55 10.47 23.23
C GLY A 132 8.16 8.99 23.11
N THR A 133 6.98 8.59 23.60
CA THR A 133 6.52 7.20 23.53
C THR A 133 6.17 6.81 22.09
N GLN A 134 6.78 5.73 21.60
CA GLN A 134 6.40 5.10 20.32
C GLN A 134 5.04 4.43 20.44
N VAL A 135 4.23 4.53 19.39
CA VAL A 135 2.87 3.98 19.37
C VAL A 135 2.66 3.11 18.13
N VAL A 136 1.61 2.30 18.20
CA VAL A 136 1.20 1.45 17.08
C VAL A 136 0.59 2.31 15.95
N PRO A 137 0.74 1.89 14.67
CA PRO A 137 0.12 2.56 13.53
C PRO A 137 -1.37 2.19 13.38
N GLY A 138 -1.91 1.37 14.28
CA GLY A 138 -3.21 0.73 14.12
C GLY A 138 -3.12 -0.54 13.24
N GLY A 139 -4.27 -1.05 12.81
CA GLY A 139 -4.34 -2.27 12.02
C GLY A 139 -5.75 -2.57 11.50
N SER A 140 -5.89 -3.51 10.57
CA SER A 140 -4.81 -4.38 10.05
C SER A 140 -4.01 -3.80 8.89
N SER A 141 -4.32 -2.60 8.39
CA SER A 141 -3.55 -1.94 7.31
C SER A 141 -2.49 -0.95 7.87
N GLY A 142 -1.85 -1.28 9.00
CA GLY A 142 -0.92 -0.37 9.68
C GLY A 142 0.32 -0.04 8.86
N GLY A 143 0.89 -1.01 8.14
CA GLY A 143 2.02 -0.76 7.22
C GLY A 143 1.66 0.23 6.11
N SER A 144 0.44 0.11 5.55
CA SER A 144 -0.06 1.02 4.51
C SER A 144 -0.22 2.46 5.04
N ALA A 145 -0.79 2.62 6.24
CA ALA A 145 -0.95 3.94 6.88
C ALA A 145 0.40 4.56 7.27
N ALA A 146 1.30 3.77 7.85
CA ALA A 146 2.64 4.21 8.20
C ALA A 146 3.45 4.62 6.95
N ALA A 147 3.35 3.87 5.85
CA ALA A 147 4.05 4.21 4.60
C ALA A 147 3.62 5.57 4.04
N VAL A 148 2.31 5.86 4.02
CA VAL A 148 1.79 7.15 3.54
C VAL A 148 2.13 8.29 4.49
N ALA A 149 1.97 8.09 5.80
CA ALA A 149 2.29 9.10 6.81
C ALA A 149 3.78 9.45 6.86
N ALA A 150 4.67 8.50 6.55
CA ALA A 150 6.12 8.69 6.56
C ALA A 150 6.71 9.14 5.20
N ASP A 151 5.90 9.48 4.21
CA ASP A 151 6.34 9.87 2.85
C ASP A 151 7.10 8.79 2.10
N LEU A 152 6.76 7.53 2.37
CA LEU A 152 7.32 6.33 1.74
C LEU A 152 6.51 5.85 0.54
N ALA A 153 5.34 6.45 0.30
CA ALA A 153 4.55 6.34 -0.91
C ALA A 153 3.70 7.61 -1.08
N VAL A 154 3.15 7.84 -2.27
CA VAL A 154 2.14 8.92 -2.46
C VAL A 154 0.80 8.49 -1.90
N ALA A 155 0.43 7.23 -2.13
CA ALA A 155 -0.79 6.62 -1.67
C ALA A 155 -0.56 5.14 -1.38
N ALA A 156 -1.51 4.53 -0.70
CA ALA A 156 -1.54 3.10 -0.49
C ALA A 156 -2.96 2.56 -0.66
N ILE A 157 -3.05 1.25 -0.91
CA ILE A 157 -4.31 0.51 -0.82
C ILE A 157 -4.25 -0.48 0.34
N GLY A 158 -5.40 -0.66 0.98
CA GLY A 158 -5.58 -1.61 2.07
C GLY A 158 -6.97 -2.22 2.07
N THR A 159 -7.30 -2.95 3.14
CA THR A 159 -8.61 -3.59 3.31
C THR A 159 -9.22 -3.20 4.65
N ASP A 160 -10.54 -3.05 4.70
CA ASP A 160 -11.30 -2.76 5.91
C ASP A 160 -12.42 -3.80 6.07
N THR A 161 -12.34 -4.59 7.14
CA THR A 161 -13.37 -5.55 7.54
C THR A 161 -14.17 -5.03 8.72
N GLY A 162 -13.48 -4.50 9.73
CA GLY A 162 -14.09 -3.96 10.97
C GLY A 162 -13.51 -2.62 11.40
N GLY A 163 -12.81 -1.90 10.52
CA GLY A 163 -12.05 -0.69 10.84
C GLY A 163 -10.66 -0.64 10.21
N SER A 164 -10.25 -1.69 9.50
CA SER A 164 -8.85 -1.93 9.16
C SER A 164 -8.22 -0.96 8.14
N LEU A 165 -8.97 -0.01 7.56
CA LEU A 165 -8.44 1.16 6.86
C LEU A 165 -8.57 2.41 7.72
N ARG A 166 -9.77 2.66 8.24
CA ARG A 166 -10.13 3.91 8.94
C ARG A 166 -9.36 4.09 10.25
N GLN A 167 -9.21 3.01 11.03
CA GLN A 167 -8.52 3.03 12.32
C GLN A 167 -7.01 3.30 12.17
N PRO A 168 -6.25 2.60 11.31
CA PRO A 168 -4.84 2.93 11.12
C PRO A 168 -4.65 4.30 10.48
N ALA A 169 -5.54 4.73 9.58
CA ALA A 169 -5.49 6.08 9.04
C ALA A 169 -5.66 7.16 10.13
N ALA A 170 -6.60 6.98 11.06
CA ALA A 170 -6.78 7.86 12.19
C ALA A 170 -5.54 7.88 13.11
N PHE A 171 -4.91 6.73 13.34
CA PHE A 171 -3.73 6.62 14.21
C PHE A 171 -2.49 7.27 13.57
N CYS A 172 -2.34 7.18 12.25
CA CYS A 172 -1.21 7.77 11.52
C CYS A 172 -1.48 9.19 11.01
N GLY A 173 -2.67 9.76 11.23
CA GLY A 173 -3.01 11.12 10.82
C GLY A 173 -3.13 11.29 9.29
N VAL A 174 -3.66 10.27 8.61
CA VAL A 174 -3.87 10.24 7.15
C VAL A 174 -5.34 9.98 6.81
N VAL A 175 -5.71 10.09 5.54
CA VAL A 175 -7.06 9.81 5.06
C VAL A 175 -7.20 8.32 4.75
N GLY A 176 -8.14 7.65 5.39
CA GLY A 176 -8.49 6.25 5.13
C GLY A 176 -9.94 6.12 4.69
N PHE A 177 -10.19 5.63 3.48
CA PHE A 177 -11.53 5.54 2.92
C PHE A 177 -11.94 4.10 2.63
N LYS A 178 -12.97 3.63 3.32
CA LYS A 178 -13.66 2.37 3.01
C LYS A 178 -14.91 2.66 2.19
N PRO A 179 -14.99 2.25 0.92
CA PRO A 179 -16.19 2.47 0.11
C PRO A 179 -17.37 1.60 0.57
N SER A 180 -18.51 1.77 -0.09
CA SER A 180 -19.66 0.89 0.06
C SER A 180 -19.27 -0.57 -0.25
N TYR A 181 -19.85 -1.52 0.49
CA TYR A 181 -19.62 -2.93 0.22
C TYR A 181 -20.05 -3.28 -1.22
N GLY A 182 -19.17 -3.97 -1.96
CA GLY A 182 -19.38 -4.31 -3.36
C GLY A 182 -18.95 -3.24 -4.38
N HIS A 183 -18.47 -2.07 -3.94
CA HIS A 183 -18.02 -1.02 -4.85
C HIS A 183 -16.71 -1.38 -5.56
N CYS A 184 -15.71 -1.83 -4.80
CA CYS A 184 -14.48 -2.41 -5.36
C CYS A 184 -14.57 -3.94 -5.33
N SER A 185 -14.10 -4.58 -6.40
CA SER A 185 -14.01 -6.04 -6.48
C SER A 185 -13.10 -6.60 -5.38
N ARG A 186 -13.49 -7.75 -4.82
CA ARG A 186 -12.71 -8.50 -3.82
C ARG A 186 -11.92 -9.65 -4.44
N TRP A 187 -12.00 -9.82 -5.76
CA TRP A 187 -11.29 -10.89 -6.44
C TRP A 187 -9.78 -10.68 -6.34
N GLY A 188 -9.09 -11.71 -5.86
CA GLY A 188 -7.66 -11.72 -5.57
C GLY A 188 -7.24 -10.97 -4.30
N VAL A 189 -8.18 -10.61 -3.44
CA VAL A 189 -7.90 -10.21 -2.06
C VAL A 189 -8.08 -11.43 -1.15
N ILE A 190 -7.07 -11.75 -0.35
CA ILE A 190 -7.16 -12.86 0.62
C ILE A 190 -8.20 -12.49 1.67
N ALA A 191 -9.27 -13.28 1.73
CA ALA A 191 -10.44 -12.99 2.53
C ALA A 191 -10.19 -13.19 4.04
N TYR A 192 -10.85 -12.35 4.83
CA TYR A 192 -11.01 -12.52 6.28
C TYR A 192 -12.50 -12.69 6.62
N GLY A 193 -13.32 -11.70 6.30
CA GLY A 193 -14.76 -11.72 6.50
C GLY A 193 -15.49 -11.38 5.21
N SER A 194 -15.83 -12.37 4.39
CA SER A 194 -16.34 -12.15 3.03
C SER A 194 -17.56 -11.23 2.92
N SER A 195 -18.42 -11.14 3.93
CA SER A 195 -19.58 -10.25 3.95
C SER A 195 -19.27 -8.81 4.40
N LEU A 196 -18.01 -8.54 4.75
CA LEU A 196 -17.55 -7.30 5.39
C LEU A 196 -16.33 -6.70 4.70
N ASP A 197 -15.42 -7.53 4.21
CA ASP A 197 -14.16 -7.13 3.59
C ASP A 197 -14.41 -6.14 2.45
N GLN A 198 -13.69 -5.03 2.44
CA GLN A 198 -13.74 -4.09 1.34
C GLN A 198 -12.35 -3.47 1.09
N PRO A 199 -11.81 -3.56 -0.14
CA PRO A 199 -10.65 -2.79 -0.55
C PRO A 199 -10.91 -1.29 -0.49
N GLY A 200 -9.88 -0.51 -0.20
CA GLY A 200 -10.03 0.93 -0.17
C GLY A 200 -8.74 1.73 -0.07
N THR A 201 -9.01 3.02 0.15
CA THR A 201 -8.17 4.22 0.19
C THR A 201 -7.20 4.40 1.36
N ILE A 202 -5.89 4.62 1.17
CA ILE A 202 -5.09 5.39 2.15
C ILE A 202 -4.27 6.46 1.43
N THR A 203 -4.50 7.73 1.76
CA THR A 203 -3.87 8.89 1.10
C THR A 203 -3.65 10.04 2.08
N LYS A 204 -2.97 11.10 1.63
CA LYS A 204 -2.79 12.32 2.45
C LYS A 204 -3.95 13.31 2.37
N SER A 205 -4.73 13.24 1.30
CA SER A 205 -5.83 14.17 1.06
C SER A 205 -7.08 13.45 0.59
N VAL A 206 -8.24 14.04 0.86
CA VAL A 206 -9.53 13.49 0.43
C VAL A 206 -9.65 13.48 -1.09
N ALA A 207 -9.08 14.47 -1.78
CA ALA A 207 -9.06 14.51 -3.24
C ALA A 207 -8.27 13.32 -3.82
N ASP A 208 -7.10 13.01 -3.26
CA ASP A 208 -6.31 11.86 -3.70
C ASP A 208 -7.04 10.54 -3.41
N ALA A 209 -7.79 10.47 -2.29
CA ALA A 209 -8.57 9.28 -1.95
C ALA A 209 -9.63 9.00 -3.01
N ALA A 210 -10.34 10.04 -3.47
CA ALA A 210 -11.37 9.96 -4.51
C ALA A 210 -10.77 9.56 -5.87
N ILE A 211 -9.69 10.22 -6.30
CA ILE A 211 -9.00 9.90 -7.56
C ILE A 211 -8.56 8.44 -7.59
N LEU A 212 -7.98 7.95 -6.50
CA LEU A 212 -7.52 6.57 -6.43
C LEU A 212 -8.69 5.58 -6.43
N LEU A 213 -9.77 5.89 -5.71
CA LEU A 213 -10.96 5.05 -5.67
C LEU A 213 -11.62 4.89 -7.04
N ASP A 214 -11.75 5.98 -7.80
CA ASP A 214 -12.36 5.98 -9.14
C ASP A 214 -11.63 5.06 -10.13
N VAL A 215 -10.34 4.80 -9.92
CA VAL A 215 -9.56 3.88 -10.74
C VAL A 215 -9.75 2.43 -10.30
N MET A 216 -10.03 2.17 -9.03
CA MET A 216 -10.10 0.81 -8.47
C MET A 216 -11.37 0.03 -8.85
N ILE A 217 -12.33 0.67 -9.53
CA ILE A 217 -13.63 0.11 -9.91
C ILE A 217 -13.67 -0.42 -11.34
#